data_AF-A0A4Q3TTE3-F1
#
_entry.id   AF-A0A4Q3TTE3-F1
#
_cell.length_a   1.000
_cell.length_b   1.000
_cell.length_c   1.000
_cell.angle_alpha   90.00
_cell.angle_beta   90.00
_cell.angle_gamma   90.00
#
_symmetry.space_group_name_H-M   'P 1'
#
loop_
_entity.id
_entity.type
_entity.pdbx_description
1 polymer ?
#
loop_
_entity_poly.entity_id
_entity_poly.type
_entity_poly.pdbx_seq_one_letter_code
_entity_poly.pdbx_strand_id
1 'polypeptide(L)'
;MQIRSIFEKDIARPINGVVKADQLDQASVWQELDEYVVTKEIDEHLRGFFGAYMNALDNQRNPEIAGRIGVWVSGFFGSGKSHFLKILSYLLENRSVARDGRSQAACDFFRDKIEDGLFFADIERAVKSSAEVVLFNIDSKAERKSGDPILGVFTRVFNEKLGYSGDHPHIARLERELDARGKLQAFHEAFLRAKGSTWLEERDAYDFH
;
A
#
# COMPACT_ATOMS: atom_id res chain seq x y z
N MET A 1 30.17 -33.29 3.37
CA MET A 1 28.97 -32.43 3.49
C MET A 1 29.39 -31.00 3.18
N GLN A 2 28.81 -30.33 2.19
CA GLN A 2 29.15 -28.93 1.91
C GLN A 2 28.25 -28.02 2.72
N ILE A 3 28.80 -27.01 3.41
CA ILE A 3 28.04 -26.11 4.29
C ILE A 3 26.84 -25.46 3.56
N ARG A 4 26.98 -25.19 2.25
CA ARG A 4 25.90 -24.66 1.41
C ARG A 4 24.62 -25.51 1.40
N SER A 5 24.73 -26.82 1.58
CA SER A 5 23.57 -27.73 1.52
C SER A 5 22.80 -27.81 2.85
N ILE A 6 23.20 -27.06 3.87
CA ILE A 6 22.50 -26.96 5.16
C ILE A 6 21.44 -25.86 5.12
N PHE A 7 21.63 -24.85 4.27
CA PHE A 7 20.73 -23.71 4.20
C PHE A 7 19.46 -24.06 3.42
N GLU A 8 18.32 -23.63 3.93
CA GLU A 8 17.01 -23.77 3.28
C GLU A 8 16.93 -23.01 1.96
N LYS A 9 17.62 -21.86 1.87
CA LYS A 9 17.66 -21.00 0.68
C LYS A 9 19.09 -20.82 0.18
N ASP A 10 19.23 -20.58 -1.12
CA ASP A 10 20.53 -20.34 -1.75
C ASP A 10 21.25 -19.12 -1.14
N ILE A 11 22.47 -19.31 -0.68
CA ILE A 11 23.29 -18.27 -0.06
C ILE A 11 23.86 -17.25 -1.07
N ALA A 12 23.89 -17.59 -2.36
CA ALA A 12 24.39 -16.72 -3.42
C ALA A 12 23.32 -15.76 -3.98
N ARG A 13 22.07 -15.88 -3.50
CA ARG A 13 20.96 -15.04 -3.97
C ARG A 13 21.18 -13.56 -3.60
N PRO A 14 20.75 -12.61 -4.45
CA PRO A 14 20.78 -11.20 -4.09
C PRO A 14 19.84 -10.93 -2.92
N ILE A 15 20.29 -10.14 -1.93
CA ILE A 15 19.47 -9.73 -0.78
C ILE A 15 19.40 -8.20 -0.77
N ASN A 16 18.19 -7.66 -0.70
CA ASN A 16 17.99 -6.23 -0.53
C ASN A 16 18.36 -5.84 0.92
N GLY A 17 19.49 -5.16 1.09
CA GLY A 17 19.95 -4.71 2.41
C GLY A 17 19.09 -3.60 3.04
N VAL A 18 18.24 -2.94 2.26
CA VAL A 18 17.36 -1.85 2.72
C VAL A 18 15.96 -2.04 2.14
N VAL A 19 14.97 -2.16 3.02
CA VAL A 19 13.55 -2.17 2.62
C VAL A 19 13.12 -0.74 2.32
N LYS A 20 12.75 -0.47 1.07
CA LYS A 20 12.17 0.81 0.65
C LYS A 20 10.68 0.66 0.36
N ALA A 21 9.89 1.64 0.80
CA ALA A 21 8.44 1.64 0.65
C ALA A 21 7.98 1.75 -0.82
N ASP A 22 8.75 2.45 -1.65
CA ASP A 22 8.49 2.70 -3.07
C ASP A 22 8.94 1.56 -4.00
N GLN A 23 9.69 0.58 -3.49
CA GLN A 23 10.15 -0.57 -4.27
C GLN A 23 9.05 -1.64 -4.32
N LEU A 24 8.23 -1.56 -5.37
CA LEU A 24 7.02 -2.39 -5.58
C LEU A 24 7.13 -3.31 -6.81
N ASP A 25 8.33 -3.55 -7.34
CA ASP A 25 8.57 -4.46 -8.45
C ASP A 25 8.28 -5.92 -8.05
N GLN A 26 7.74 -6.68 -9.01
CA GLN A 26 7.22 -8.02 -8.77
C GLN A 26 8.26 -8.98 -8.17
N ALA A 27 9.52 -8.91 -8.61
CA ALA A 27 10.57 -9.79 -8.15
C ALA A 27 10.96 -9.50 -6.69
N SER A 28 11.09 -8.23 -6.33
CA SER A 28 11.38 -7.80 -4.96
C SER A 28 10.22 -8.14 -4.01
N VAL A 29 8.97 -7.86 -4.41
CA VAL A 29 7.79 -8.19 -3.60
C VAL A 29 7.71 -9.70 -3.38
N TRP A 30 7.91 -10.50 -4.42
CA TRP A 30 7.91 -11.97 -4.30
C TRP A 30 8.96 -12.43 -3.30
N GLN A 31 10.19 -11.91 -3.42
CA GLN A 31 11.28 -12.29 -2.53
C GLN A 31 11.00 -11.90 -1.08
N GLU A 32 10.49 -10.68 -0.84
CA GLU A 32 10.12 -10.21 0.49
C GLU A 32 9.05 -11.11 1.11
N LEU A 33 7.98 -11.42 0.37
CA LEU A 33 6.91 -12.31 0.82
C LEU A 33 7.41 -13.73 1.09
N ASP A 34 8.24 -14.29 0.22
CA ASP A 34 8.80 -15.64 0.33
C ASP A 34 9.79 -15.76 1.49
N GLU A 35 10.62 -14.74 1.72
CA GLU A 35 11.65 -14.74 2.77
C GLU A 35 11.16 -14.23 4.13
N TYR A 36 9.96 -13.65 4.22
CA TYR A 36 9.43 -13.16 5.48
C TYR A 36 9.25 -14.30 6.50
N VAL A 37 9.79 -14.13 7.71
CA VAL A 37 9.66 -15.12 8.79
C VAL A 37 8.70 -14.58 9.84
N VAL A 38 7.64 -15.33 10.11
CA VAL A 38 6.70 -15.03 11.19
C VAL A 38 7.25 -15.62 12.48
N THR A 39 7.90 -14.77 13.28
CA THR A 39 8.27 -15.15 14.66
C THR A 39 7.05 -15.07 15.57
N LYS A 40 7.16 -15.60 16.80
CA LYS A 40 6.09 -15.51 17.80
C LYS A 40 5.64 -14.06 18.07
N GLU A 41 6.59 -13.13 18.14
CA GLU A 41 6.29 -11.71 18.37
C GLU A 41 5.56 -11.09 17.16
N ILE A 42 5.97 -11.44 15.93
CA ILE A 42 5.27 -10.99 14.72
C ILE A 42 3.86 -11.59 14.65
N ASP A 43 3.69 -12.85 15.02
CA ASP A 43 2.38 -13.51 15.09
C ASP A 43 1.44 -12.75 16.04
N GLU A 44 1.89 -12.40 17.24
CA GLU A 44 1.13 -11.59 18.20
C GLU A 44 0.75 -10.21 17.64
N HIS A 45 1.67 -9.53 16.94
CA HIS A 45 1.38 -8.24 16.30
C HIS A 45 0.38 -8.36 15.15
N LEU A 46 0.50 -9.39 14.30
CA LEU A 46 -0.47 -9.66 13.23
C LEU A 46 -1.85 -9.94 13.83
N ARG A 47 -1.95 -10.73 14.91
CA ARG A 47 -3.21 -10.99 15.61
C ARG A 47 -3.85 -9.72 16.14
N GLY A 48 -3.06 -8.86 16.78
CA GLY A 48 -3.54 -7.57 17.28
C GLY A 48 -4.09 -6.70 16.15
N PHE A 49 -3.36 -6.62 15.04
CA PHE A 49 -3.79 -5.87 13.86
C PHE A 49 -5.08 -6.44 13.24
N PHE A 50 -5.07 -7.73 12.88
CA PHE A 50 -6.21 -8.36 12.20
C PHE A 50 -7.44 -8.44 13.10
N GLY A 51 -7.29 -8.60 14.42
CA GLY A 51 -8.41 -8.51 15.36
C GLY A 51 -9.09 -7.15 15.34
N ALA A 52 -8.31 -6.06 15.36
CA ALA A 52 -8.86 -4.70 15.26
C ALA A 52 -9.49 -4.43 13.88
N TYR A 53 -8.83 -4.87 12.81
CA TYR A 53 -9.31 -4.70 11.44
C TYR A 53 -10.62 -5.47 11.20
N MET A 54 -10.69 -6.74 11.62
CA MET A 54 -11.88 -7.57 11.49
C MET A 54 -13.06 -7.05 12.29
N ASN A 55 -12.83 -6.53 13.50
CA ASN A 55 -13.88 -5.88 14.29
C ASN A 55 -14.53 -4.72 13.50
N ALA A 56 -13.71 -3.90 12.85
CA ALA A 56 -14.23 -2.81 12.04
C ALA A 56 -14.95 -3.28 10.78
N LEU A 57 -14.47 -4.34 10.12
CA LEU A 57 -15.17 -4.96 9.00
C LEU A 57 -16.53 -5.54 9.40
N ASP A 58 -16.62 -6.18 10.57
CA ASP A 58 -17.84 -6.80 11.06
C ASP A 58 -18.88 -5.78 11.53
N ASN A 59 -18.42 -4.57 11.88
CA ASN A 59 -19.23 -3.47 12.38
C ASN A 59 -19.27 -2.27 11.42
N GLN A 60 -19.14 -2.48 10.11
CA GLN A 60 -19.12 -1.41 9.08
C GLN A 60 -20.30 -0.42 9.17
N ARG A 61 -21.46 -0.85 9.67
CA ARG A 61 -22.66 -0.02 9.83
C ARG A 61 -22.66 0.86 11.08
N ASN A 62 -21.68 0.68 11.96
CA ASN A 62 -21.53 1.46 13.19
C ASN A 62 -20.32 2.41 13.04
N PRO A 63 -20.55 3.71 12.76
CA PRO A 63 -19.46 4.67 12.56
C PRO A 63 -18.53 4.83 13.77
N GLU A 64 -19.04 4.63 14.99
CA GLU A 64 -18.23 4.67 16.21
C GLU A 64 -17.21 3.54 16.28
N ILE A 65 -17.46 2.42 15.60
CA ILE A 65 -16.54 1.28 15.55
C ILE A 65 -15.71 1.32 14.28
N ALA A 66 -16.37 1.42 13.11
CA ALA A 66 -15.71 1.42 11.81
C ALA A 66 -14.81 2.65 11.58
N GLY A 67 -15.14 3.79 12.18
CA GLY A 67 -14.37 5.04 12.07
C GLY A 67 -13.18 5.13 13.03
N ARG A 68 -13.00 4.18 13.96
CA ARG A 68 -11.97 4.23 15.01
C ARG A 68 -10.88 3.18 14.80
N ILE A 69 -10.38 3.07 13.58
CA ILE A 69 -9.22 2.21 13.27
C ILE A 69 -7.97 3.09 13.26
N GLY A 70 -7.12 2.92 14.26
CA GLY A 70 -5.79 3.53 14.32
C GLY A 70 -4.80 2.51 14.87
N VAL A 71 -3.73 2.25 14.14
CA VAL A 71 -2.66 1.33 14.55
C VAL A 71 -1.36 2.09 14.63
N TRP A 72 -0.68 1.96 15.78
CA TRP A 72 0.61 2.59 16.02
C TRP A 72 1.69 1.51 16.11
N VAL A 73 2.64 1.54 15.17
CA VAL A 73 3.78 0.61 15.13
C VAL A 73 5.03 1.34 15.61
N SER A 74 5.58 0.92 16.75
CA SER A 74 6.77 1.53 17.37
C SER A 74 7.87 0.49 17.66
N GLY A 75 9.07 0.97 17.97
CA GLY A 75 10.25 0.10 18.18
C GLY A 75 11.57 0.77 17.76
N PHE A 76 12.69 0.19 18.20
CA PHE A 76 14.03 0.73 17.97
C PHE A 76 14.49 0.66 16.51
N PHE A 77 15.55 1.39 16.15
CA PHE A 77 16.13 1.30 14.80
C PHE A 77 16.56 -0.15 14.50
N GLY A 78 16.28 -0.63 13.29
CA GLY A 78 16.57 -2.01 12.89
C GLY A 78 15.58 -3.07 13.38
N SER A 79 14.54 -2.71 14.15
CA SER A 79 13.55 -3.67 14.68
C SER A 79 12.54 -4.21 13.64
N GLY A 80 12.71 -3.88 12.35
CA GLY A 80 11.83 -4.39 11.29
C GLY A 80 10.50 -3.66 11.06
N LYS A 81 10.22 -2.52 11.74
CA LYS A 81 8.94 -1.77 11.61
C LYS A 81 8.51 -1.49 10.17
N SER A 82 9.40 -0.93 9.35
CA SER A 82 9.09 -0.60 7.96
C SER A 82 8.83 -1.86 7.13
N HIS A 83 9.54 -2.96 7.42
CA HIS A 83 9.30 -4.24 6.76
C HIS A 83 7.95 -4.83 7.17
N PHE A 84 7.60 -4.78 8.46
CA PHE A 84 6.29 -5.20 8.96
C PHE A 84 5.15 -4.41 8.29
N LEU A 85 5.26 -3.09 8.19
CA LEU A 85 4.28 -2.25 7.49
C LEU A 85 4.17 -2.61 6.01
N LYS A 86 5.29 -2.90 5.34
CA LYS A 86 5.31 -3.30 3.93
C LYS A 86 4.63 -4.66 3.73
N ILE A 87 4.90 -5.64 4.60
CA ILE A 87 4.21 -6.94 4.58
C ILE A 87 2.71 -6.80 4.83
N LEU A 88 2.30 -6.01 5.81
CA LEU A 88 0.89 -5.71 6.05
C LEU A 88 0.24 -5.10 4.80
N SER A 89 0.93 -4.18 4.10
CA SER A 89 0.41 -3.58 2.87
C SER A 89 0.15 -4.63 1.78
N TYR A 90 1.07 -5.57 1.59
CA TYR A 90 0.90 -6.64 0.60
C TYR A 90 -0.25 -7.59 0.97
N LEU A 91 -0.37 -7.94 2.26
CA LEU A 91 -1.44 -8.79 2.76
C LEU A 91 -2.80 -8.12 2.55
N LEU A 92 -2.96 -6.86 2.96
CA LEU A 92 -4.21 -6.11 2.86
C LEU A 92 -4.70 -5.94 1.42
N GLU A 93 -3.81 -5.62 0.48
CA GLU A 93 -4.16 -5.57 -0.96
C GLU A 93 -4.38 -6.97 -1.55
N ASN A 94 -3.93 -8.01 -0.84
CA ASN A 94 -3.81 -9.38 -1.33
C ASN A 94 -3.23 -9.48 -2.75
N ARG A 95 -2.24 -8.64 -3.03
CA ARG A 95 -1.73 -8.43 -4.38
C ARG A 95 -1.27 -9.77 -4.98
N SER A 96 -1.66 -10.04 -6.22
CA SER A 96 -1.10 -11.14 -6.98
C SER A 96 0.29 -10.77 -7.47
N VAL A 97 1.28 -11.58 -7.11
CA VAL A 97 2.68 -11.36 -7.41
C VAL A 97 3.16 -12.46 -8.33
N ALA A 98 3.94 -12.13 -9.37
CA ALA A 98 4.41 -13.08 -10.36
C ALA A 98 5.93 -13.13 -10.46
N ARG A 99 6.50 -14.34 -10.49
CA ARG A 99 7.93 -14.58 -10.67
C ARG A 99 8.16 -15.92 -11.36
N ASP A 100 9.04 -15.94 -12.36
CA ASP A 100 9.49 -17.16 -13.05
C ASP A 100 8.33 -18.06 -13.54
N GLY A 101 7.28 -17.44 -14.10
CA GLY A 101 6.09 -18.13 -14.62
C GLY A 101 5.10 -18.62 -13.56
N ARG A 102 5.36 -18.34 -12.28
CA ARG A 102 4.43 -18.59 -11.16
C ARG A 102 3.75 -17.29 -10.77
N SER A 103 2.50 -17.40 -10.32
CA SER A 103 1.73 -16.30 -9.76
C SER A 103 1.06 -16.77 -8.48
N GLN A 104 1.14 -15.95 -7.44
CA GLN A 104 0.63 -16.28 -6.11
C GLN A 104 0.12 -15.03 -5.43
N ALA A 105 -1.00 -15.12 -4.71
CA ALA A 105 -1.51 -14.00 -3.92
C ALA A 105 -0.66 -13.81 -2.66
N ALA A 106 -0.51 -12.57 -2.18
CA ALA A 106 0.30 -12.27 -1.01
C ALA A 106 -0.08 -13.11 0.22
N CYS A 107 -1.38 -13.34 0.44
CA CYS A 107 -1.87 -14.16 1.55
C CYS A 107 -1.41 -15.63 1.46
N ASP A 108 -1.30 -16.20 0.26
CA ASP A 108 -0.91 -17.61 0.09
C ASP A 108 0.54 -17.88 0.55
N PHE A 109 1.43 -16.88 0.52
CA PHE A 109 2.78 -17.02 1.07
C PHE A 109 2.80 -17.27 2.58
N PHE A 110 1.71 -16.93 3.29
CA PHE A 110 1.63 -17.04 4.74
C PHE A 110 0.99 -18.35 5.21
N ARG A 111 0.46 -19.18 4.28
CA ARG A 111 -0.23 -20.43 4.62
C ARG A 111 0.65 -21.38 5.44
N ASP A 112 1.91 -21.52 5.04
CA ASP A 112 2.87 -22.41 5.73
C ASP A 112 3.68 -21.66 6.82
N LYS A 113 3.45 -20.36 6.98
CA LYS A 113 4.18 -19.49 7.94
C LYS A 113 3.40 -19.25 9.23
N ILE A 114 2.10 -19.54 9.23
CA ILE A 114 1.21 -19.36 10.38
C ILE A 114 0.74 -20.74 10.81
N GLU A 115 1.17 -21.17 12.00
CA GLU A 115 0.86 -22.51 12.53
C GLU A 115 -0.64 -22.67 12.88
N ASP A 116 -1.28 -21.58 13.32
CA ASP A 116 -2.67 -21.57 13.73
C ASP A 116 -3.61 -21.36 12.53
N GLY A 117 -4.25 -22.44 12.10
CA GLY A 117 -5.18 -22.42 10.98
C GLY A 117 -6.42 -21.54 11.18
N LEU A 118 -6.87 -21.30 12.43
CA LEU A 118 -7.99 -20.38 12.68
C LEU A 118 -7.55 -18.94 12.43
N PHE A 119 -6.36 -18.58 12.92
CA PHE A 119 -5.82 -17.25 12.68
C PHE A 119 -5.53 -17.00 11.20
N PHE A 120 -4.99 -17.99 10.49
CA PHE A 120 -4.82 -17.87 9.05
C PHE A 120 -6.15 -17.68 8.31
N ALA A 121 -7.22 -18.36 8.72
CA ALA A 121 -8.55 -18.16 8.16
C ALA A 121 -9.11 -16.74 8.42
N ASP A 122 -8.79 -16.13 9.57
CA ASP A 122 -9.14 -14.73 9.83
C ASP A 122 -8.40 -13.77 8.89
N ILE A 123 -7.12 -14.03 8.60
CA ILE A 123 -6.36 -13.28 7.60
C ILE A 123 -7.00 -13.45 6.21
N GLU A 124 -7.26 -14.69 5.78
CA GLU A 124 -7.91 -14.97 4.49
C GLU A 124 -9.26 -14.25 4.37
N ARG A 125 -10.03 -14.15 5.46
CA ARG A 125 -11.29 -13.41 5.49
C ARG A 125 -11.08 -11.90 5.42
N ALA A 126 -10.11 -11.36 6.16
CA ALA A 126 -9.78 -9.94 6.16
C ALA A 126 -9.39 -9.46 4.77
N VAL A 127 -8.55 -10.20 4.06
CA VAL A 127 -8.01 -9.78 2.77
C VAL A 127 -9.01 -9.94 1.61
N LYS A 128 -10.14 -10.63 1.83
CA LYS A 128 -11.23 -10.73 0.85
C LYS A 128 -12.04 -9.44 0.72
N SER A 129 -11.96 -8.51 1.66
CA SER A 129 -12.71 -7.24 1.60
C SER A 129 -12.19 -6.25 0.56
N SER A 130 -11.18 -6.62 -0.24
CA SER A 130 -10.57 -5.80 -1.31
C SER A 130 -10.20 -4.40 -0.83
N ALA A 131 -9.08 -4.28 -0.12
CA ALA A 131 -8.56 -2.99 0.32
C ALA A 131 -7.58 -2.40 -0.70
N GLU A 132 -7.71 -1.10 -0.96
CA GLU A 132 -6.66 -0.31 -1.62
C GLU A 132 -5.69 0.20 -0.55
N VAL A 133 -4.40 -0.06 -0.72
CA VAL A 133 -3.38 0.42 0.23
C VAL A 133 -2.58 1.55 -0.39
N VAL A 134 -2.17 2.47 0.49
CA VAL A 134 -1.33 3.59 0.15
C VAL A 134 -0.21 3.69 1.17
N LEU A 135 1.01 3.35 0.75
CA LEU A 135 2.20 3.39 1.59
C LEU A 135 3.02 4.64 1.24
N PHE A 136 3.25 5.53 2.19
CA PHE A 136 3.99 6.77 1.97
C PHE A 136 4.79 7.20 3.20
N ASN A 137 5.81 8.01 2.98
CA ASN A 137 6.57 8.68 4.03
C ASN A 137 6.15 10.15 4.10
N ILE A 138 5.73 10.60 5.28
CA ILE A 138 5.26 11.97 5.52
C ILE A 138 6.34 12.99 5.15
N ASP A 139 7.58 12.80 5.58
CA ASP A 139 8.67 13.77 5.35
C ASP A 139 8.98 13.95 3.85
N SER A 140 8.77 12.90 3.05
CA SER A 140 9.03 12.95 1.60
C SER A 140 7.96 13.71 0.80
N LYS A 141 6.77 13.88 1.39
CA LYS A 141 5.58 14.46 0.73
C LYS A 141 5.16 15.80 1.34
N ALA A 142 5.72 16.18 2.48
CA ALA A 142 5.36 17.40 3.19
C ALA A 142 5.86 18.65 2.45
N GLU A 143 4.93 19.47 1.99
CA GLU A 143 5.24 20.83 1.53
C GLU A 143 5.26 21.79 2.71
N ARG A 144 6.25 22.70 2.74
CA ARG A 144 6.33 23.78 3.73
C ARG A 144 5.36 24.93 3.38
N LYS A 145 4.08 24.63 3.16
CA LYS A 145 3.03 25.64 2.99
C LYS A 145 2.33 25.91 4.33
N SER A 146 1.79 27.11 4.51
CA SER A 146 1.04 27.51 5.70
C SER A 146 -0.26 26.69 5.82
N GLY A 147 -0.43 25.93 6.89
CA GLY A 147 -1.58 25.06 7.13
C GLY A 147 -1.23 23.86 8.02
N ASP A 148 -2.10 22.85 8.07
CA ASP A 148 -1.83 21.55 8.68
C ASP A 148 -1.03 20.67 7.69
N PRO A 149 0.28 20.45 7.90
CA PRO A 149 1.13 19.73 6.95
C PRO A 149 0.73 18.26 6.80
N ILE A 150 0.19 17.65 7.86
CA ILE A 150 -0.20 16.25 7.86
C ILE A 150 -1.42 16.07 6.96
N LEU A 151 -2.46 16.88 7.18
CA LEU A 151 -3.67 16.85 6.34
C LEU A 151 -3.35 17.10 4.86
N GLY A 152 -2.41 18.01 4.59
CA GLY A 152 -1.93 18.27 3.24
C GLY A 152 -1.33 17.03 2.57
N VAL A 153 -0.43 16.32 3.26
CA VAL A 153 0.17 15.08 2.75
C VAL A 153 -0.89 14.01 2.51
N PHE A 154 -1.80 13.78 3.44
CA PHE A 154 -2.88 12.80 3.27
C PHE A 154 -3.74 13.13 2.04
N THR A 155 -4.13 14.39 1.89
CA THR A 155 -4.96 14.84 0.75
C THR A 155 -4.24 14.65 -0.58
N ARG A 156 -2.96 15.03 -0.64
CA ARG A 156 -2.11 14.86 -1.83
C ARG A 156 -2.02 13.40 -2.23
N VAL A 157 -1.60 12.54 -1.30
CA VAL A 157 -1.37 11.12 -1.57
C VAL A 157 -2.68 10.41 -1.94
N PHE A 158 -3.81 10.79 -1.33
CA PHE A 158 -5.13 10.29 -1.69
C PHE A 158 -5.54 10.72 -3.11
N ASN A 159 -5.30 11.98 -3.49
CA ASN A 159 -5.56 12.46 -4.85
C ASN A 159 -4.71 11.73 -5.89
N GLU A 160 -3.41 11.60 -5.65
CA GLU A 160 -2.46 10.91 -6.53
C GLU A 160 -2.90 9.46 -6.75
N LYS A 161 -3.31 8.74 -5.69
CA LYS A 161 -3.81 7.36 -5.78
C LYS A 161 -5.05 7.24 -6.65
N LEU A 162 -5.92 8.26 -6.66
CA LEU A 162 -7.11 8.31 -7.52
C LEU A 162 -6.83 8.85 -8.94
N GLY A 163 -5.58 9.20 -9.26
CA GLY A 163 -5.19 9.76 -10.57
C GLY A 163 -5.39 11.28 -10.70
N TYR A 164 -5.80 11.96 -9.63
CA TYR A 164 -6.06 13.40 -9.61
C TYR A 164 -4.81 14.21 -9.24
N SER A 165 -4.89 15.53 -9.35
CA SER A 165 -3.81 16.46 -8.98
C SER A 165 -3.48 16.36 -7.49
N GLY A 166 -2.25 15.99 -7.18
CA GLY A 166 -1.75 15.94 -5.81
C GLY A 166 -1.51 17.34 -5.22
N ASP A 167 -0.98 18.24 -6.03
CA ASP A 167 -0.43 19.53 -5.59
C ASP A 167 -1.49 20.64 -5.52
N HIS A 168 -2.57 20.52 -6.30
CA HIS A 168 -3.61 21.53 -6.40
C HIS A 168 -4.98 20.96 -6.03
N PRO A 169 -5.43 21.13 -4.75
CA PRO A 169 -6.70 20.55 -4.28
C PRO A 169 -7.94 20.99 -5.07
N HIS A 170 -7.94 22.22 -5.58
CA HIS A 170 -9.04 22.74 -6.39
C HIS A 170 -9.07 22.11 -7.79
N ILE A 171 -7.91 21.78 -8.36
CA ILE A 171 -7.81 21.01 -9.62
C ILE A 171 -8.27 19.57 -9.40
N ALA A 172 -7.85 18.93 -8.33
CA ALA A 172 -8.35 17.59 -7.98
C ALA A 172 -9.88 17.57 -7.82
N ARG A 173 -10.46 18.62 -7.25
CA ARG A 173 -11.92 18.78 -7.15
C ARG A 173 -12.57 18.90 -8.54
N LEU A 174 -11.99 19.68 -9.45
CA LEU A 174 -12.47 19.79 -10.83
C LEU A 174 -12.44 18.42 -11.53
N GLU A 175 -11.32 17.71 -11.44
CA GLU A 175 -11.16 16.39 -12.06
C GLU A 175 -12.17 15.38 -11.51
N ARG A 176 -12.37 15.34 -10.19
CA ARG A 176 -13.40 14.51 -9.55
C ARG A 176 -14.81 14.83 -10.02
N GLU A 177 -15.14 16.11 -10.15
CA GLU A 177 -16.48 16.55 -10.59
C GLU A 177 -16.71 16.17 -12.06
N LEU A 178 -15.68 16.29 -12.91
CA LEU A 178 -15.73 15.86 -14.30
C LEU A 178 -15.87 14.34 -14.41
N ASP A 179 -15.14 13.59 -13.58
CA ASP A 179 -15.15 12.13 -13.55
C ASP A 179 -16.50 11.59 -13.07
N ALA A 180 -17.05 12.16 -11.98
CA ALA A 180 -18.38 11.84 -11.47
C ALA A 180 -19.50 12.08 -12.50
N ARG A 181 -19.27 12.98 -13.46
CA ARG A 181 -20.18 13.27 -14.57
C ARG A 181 -19.87 12.46 -15.84
N GLY A 182 -18.85 11.60 -15.83
CA GLY A 182 -18.39 10.84 -17.00
C GLY A 182 -17.77 11.70 -18.11
N LYS A 183 -17.28 12.90 -17.78
CA LYS A 183 -16.77 13.90 -18.75
C LYS A 183 -15.27 14.12 -18.69
N LEU A 184 -14.55 13.50 -17.75
CA LEU A 184 -13.12 13.72 -17.57
C LEU A 184 -12.32 13.37 -18.84
N GLN A 185 -12.59 12.22 -19.45
CA GLN A 185 -11.93 11.80 -20.67
C GLN A 185 -12.21 12.76 -21.85
N ALA A 186 -13.47 13.18 -22.02
CA ALA A 186 -13.84 14.15 -23.05
C ALA A 186 -13.17 15.51 -22.84
N PHE A 187 -12.96 15.92 -21.58
CA PHE A 187 -12.20 17.09 -21.23
C PHE A 187 -10.71 16.94 -21.62
N HIS A 188 -10.07 15.81 -21.31
CA HIS A 188 -8.68 15.55 -21.73
C HIS A 188 -8.52 15.61 -23.26
N GLU A 189 -9.44 15.02 -24.01
CA GLU A 189 -9.43 15.05 -25.48
C GLU A 189 -9.68 16.46 -26.05
N ALA A 190 -10.57 17.23 -25.43
CA ALA A 190 -10.82 18.61 -25.82
C ALA A 190 -9.59 19.49 -25.54
N PHE A 191 -8.94 19.32 -24.38
CA PHE A 191 -7.72 20.03 -24.02
C PHE A 191 -6.59 19.73 -25.00
N LEU A 192 -6.36 18.44 -25.29
CA LEU A 192 -5.34 18.01 -26.26
C LEU A 192 -5.57 18.60 -27.65
N ARG A 193 -6.82 18.62 -28.13
CA ARG A 193 -7.15 19.24 -29.43
C ARG A 193 -6.94 20.75 -29.44
N ALA A 194 -7.16 21.44 -28.32
CA ALA A 194 -7.04 22.89 -28.23
C ALA A 194 -5.59 23.36 -28.03
N LYS A 195 -4.77 22.62 -27.28
CA LYS A 195 -3.42 23.04 -26.84
C LYS A 195 -2.29 22.24 -27.48
N GLY A 196 -2.55 21.02 -27.94
CA GLY A 196 -1.53 20.12 -28.50
C GLY A 196 -0.71 19.33 -27.45
N SER A 197 -0.92 19.58 -26.16
CA SER A 197 -0.36 18.81 -25.03
C SER A 197 -1.45 18.20 -24.16
N THR A 198 -1.11 17.22 -23.32
CA THR A 198 -2.12 16.53 -22.50
C THR A 198 -2.45 17.32 -21.23
N TRP A 199 -3.68 17.19 -20.74
CA TRP A 199 -4.07 17.80 -19.46
C TRP A 199 -3.16 17.34 -18.30
N LEU A 200 -2.79 16.06 -18.27
CA LEU A 200 -1.96 15.50 -17.18
C LEU A 200 -0.56 16.12 -17.12
N GLU A 201 0.01 16.50 -18.26
CA GLU A 201 1.32 17.18 -18.34
C GLU A 201 1.22 18.65 -17.92
N GLU A 202 0.09 19.31 -18.17
CA GLU A 202 -0.07 20.75 -18.01
C GLU A 202 -0.82 21.18 -16.74
N ARG A 203 -1.53 20.27 -16.08
CA ARG A 203 -2.39 20.59 -14.92
C ARG A 203 -1.64 21.22 -13.74
N ASP A 204 -0.33 21.02 -13.65
CA ASP A 204 0.50 21.64 -12.61
C ASP A 204 0.84 23.10 -12.93
N ALA A 205 0.67 23.51 -14.18
CA ALA A 205 0.84 24.86 -14.70
C ALA A 205 -0.49 25.43 -15.24
N TYR A 206 -1.63 25.00 -14.68
CA TYR A 206 -2.97 25.31 -15.19
C TYR A 206 -3.24 26.82 -15.32
N ASP A 207 -2.61 27.67 -14.50
CA ASP A 207 -2.77 29.13 -14.55
C ASP A 207 -2.32 29.75 -15.90
N PHE A 208 -1.54 29.02 -16.70
CA PHE A 208 -1.08 29.45 -18.03
C PHE A 208 -1.98 29.01 -19.18
N HIS A 209 -3.07 28.28 -18.90
CA HIS A 209 -3.90 27.60 -19.92
C HIS A 209 -5.35 28.02 -19.94
#